data_AF-A0A4D6N778-F1
#
_entry.id   AF-A0A4D6N778-F1
#
_cell.length_a   1.000
_cell.length_b   1.000
_cell.length_c   1.000
_cell.angle_alpha   90.00
_cell.angle_beta   90.00
_cell.angle_gamma   90.00
#
_symmetry.space_group_name_H-M   'P 1'
#
loop_
_entity.id
_entity.type
_entity.pdbx_description
1 polymer ?
#
loop_
_entity_poly.entity_id
_entity_poly.type
_entity_poly.pdbx_seq_one_letter_code
_entity_poly.pdbx_strand_id
1 'polypeptide(L)'
;MAEVDVPGHAASWGVGYPDLWPSPFCKQPLDVSKKFTFDVLSGILTDMRKIFPFELFHLGGDEVNTDCWTNTSTVNKWEETFNTFPSKLSPQTVVHNWLGPGVCPKAVAKGFRCIFSNQGVWYLDHLNVPWEVVYDADPLEGIQKASEKKLVIGGEVCMWGETADTSDVQQTIWPRAAAAAGLLHY
;
A
#
# COMPACT_ATOMS: atom_id res chain seq x y z
N MET A 1 -9.07 -7.55 1.84
CA MET A 1 -7.82 -7.80 2.58
C MET A 1 -7.82 -6.88 3.80
N ALA A 2 -7.19 -7.25 4.92
CA ALA A 2 -7.00 -6.32 6.03
C ALA A 2 -5.63 -5.64 5.93
N GLU A 3 -5.58 -4.35 6.25
CA GLU A 3 -4.38 -3.54 6.21
C GLU A 3 -4.01 -3.02 7.60
N VAL A 4 -2.72 -3.06 7.92
CA VAL A 4 -2.11 -2.39 9.06
C VAL A 4 -0.89 -1.66 8.55
N ASP A 5 -1.09 -0.40 8.19
CA ASP A 5 -0.04 0.42 7.61
C ASP A 5 0.99 0.83 8.68
N VAL A 6 2.22 0.41 8.43
CA VAL A 6 3.39 0.70 9.25
C VAL A 6 4.65 0.80 8.39
N PRO A 7 5.62 1.63 8.78
CA PRO A 7 5.64 2.47 9.98
C PRO A 7 5.04 3.86 9.77
N GLY A 8 4.66 4.21 8.54
CA GLY A 8 3.92 5.43 8.17
C GLY A 8 2.49 5.43 8.70
N HIS A 9 1.75 6.52 8.44
CA HIS A 9 0.32 6.71 8.74
C HIS A 9 -0.17 6.29 10.15
N ALA A 10 0.74 6.20 11.12
CA ALA A 10 0.47 5.66 12.45
C ALA A 10 0.25 6.73 13.53
N ALA A 11 -0.04 7.98 13.14
CA ALA A 11 -0.20 9.08 14.09
C ALA A 11 -1.27 8.79 15.16
N SER A 12 -2.38 8.15 14.78
CA SER A 12 -3.47 7.79 15.69
C SER A 12 -3.07 6.74 16.73
N TRP A 13 -2.08 5.89 16.44
CA TRP A 13 -1.66 4.80 17.31
C TRP A 13 -1.05 5.32 18.61
N GLY A 14 -0.26 6.39 18.52
CA GLY A 14 0.37 7.00 19.68
C GLY A 14 -0.58 7.81 20.56
N VAL A 15 -1.85 8.00 20.16
CA VAL A 15 -2.89 8.50 21.08
C VAL A 15 -3.16 7.46 22.17
N GLY A 16 -3.23 6.17 21.80
CA GLY A 16 -3.39 5.06 22.75
C GLY A 16 -2.07 4.60 23.37
N TYR A 17 -0.97 4.67 22.61
CA TYR A 17 0.36 4.23 23.04
C TYR A 17 1.45 5.27 22.73
N PRO A 18 1.55 6.36 23.51
CA PRO A 18 2.47 7.48 23.20
C PRO A 18 3.93 7.08 23.01
N ASP A 19 4.38 5.99 23.64
CA ASP A 19 5.75 5.46 23.51
C ASP A 19 6.09 4.96 22.10
N LEU A 20 5.08 4.73 21.25
CA LEU A 20 5.24 4.41 19.83
C LEU A 20 5.76 5.60 19.02
N TRP A 21 5.55 6.82 19.47
CA TRP A 21 6.07 8.01 18.80
C TRP A 21 7.57 8.15 19.05
N PRO A 22 8.35 8.54 18.02
CA PRO A 22 9.76 8.91 18.20
C PRO A 22 9.94 10.01 19.25
N SER A 23 9.03 10.99 19.29
CA SER A 23 8.98 12.02 20.35
C SER A 23 7.60 12.68 20.43
N PRO A 24 7.29 13.47 21.48
CA PRO A 24 6.03 14.24 21.54
C PRO A 24 5.81 15.21 20.37
N PHE A 25 6.89 15.65 19.71
CA PHE A 25 6.87 16.56 18.56
C PHE A 25 6.97 15.85 17.22
N CYS A 26 7.31 14.56 17.22
CA CYS A 26 7.25 13.70 16.05
C CYS A 26 6.33 12.51 16.32
N LYS A 27 5.13 12.58 15.75
CA LYS A 27 4.06 11.60 15.98
C LYS A 27 3.92 10.56 14.86
N GLN A 28 4.77 10.63 13.85
CA GLN A 28 4.84 9.67 12.75
C GLN A 28 6.19 9.82 12.07
N PRO A 29 6.80 8.75 11.59
CA PRO A 29 6.40 7.34 11.69
C PRO A 29 6.62 6.71 13.08
N LEU A 30 6.23 5.44 13.25
CA LEU A 30 6.51 4.65 14.44
C LEU A 30 8.02 4.63 14.78
N ASP A 31 8.35 4.60 16.07
CA ASP A 31 9.74 4.47 16.51
C ASP A 31 10.24 3.03 16.42
N VAL A 32 10.87 2.68 15.30
CA VAL A 32 11.41 1.34 15.05
C VAL A 32 12.73 1.04 15.79
N SER A 33 13.23 1.96 16.62
CA SER A 33 14.38 1.69 17.51
C SER A 33 13.97 1.02 18.82
N LYS A 34 12.69 1.08 19.18
CA LYS A 34 12.16 0.57 20.45
C LYS A 34 11.64 -0.86 20.29
N LYS A 35 12.05 -1.75 21.21
CA LYS A 35 11.48 -3.10 21.32
C LYS A 35 9.95 -3.07 21.48
N PHE A 36 9.44 -2.08 22.24
CA PHE A 36 8.01 -1.89 22.49
C PHE A 36 7.19 -1.81 21.19
N THR A 37 7.69 -1.12 20.17
CA THR A 37 7.04 -1.02 18.86
C THR A 37 6.83 -2.41 18.25
N PHE A 38 7.85 -3.26 18.24
CA PHE A 38 7.73 -4.62 17.72
C PHE A 38 6.84 -5.53 18.57
N ASP A 39 6.78 -5.31 19.89
CA ASP A 39 5.87 -6.05 20.78
C ASP A 39 4.41 -5.73 20.43
N VAL A 40 4.08 -4.45 20.21
CA VAL A 40 2.74 -4.02 19.79
C VAL A 40 2.38 -4.60 18.42
N LEU A 41 3.28 -4.49 17.44
CA LEU A 41 3.05 -5.03 16.08
C LEU A 41 2.85 -6.55 16.10
N SER A 42 3.65 -7.27 16.88
CA SER A 42 3.53 -8.73 17.03
C SER A 42 2.18 -9.12 17.64
N GLY A 43 1.71 -8.37 18.65
CA GLY A 43 0.39 -8.54 19.25
C GLY A 43 -0.73 -8.36 18.23
N ILE A 44 -0.74 -7.23 17.52
CA ILE A 44 -1.74 -6.90 16.49
C ILE A 44 -1.77 -7.97 15.40
N LEU A 45 -0.62 -8.31 14.80
CA LEU A 45 -0.56 -9.33 13.75
C LEU A 45 -0.96 -10.73 14.25
N THR A 46 -0.74 -11.03 15.53
CA THR A 46 -1.21 -12.29 16.13
C THR A 46 -2.72 -12.34 16.27
N ASP A 47 -3.36 -11.23 16.65
CA ASP A 47 -4.81 -11.17 16.77
C ASP A 47 -5.50 -11.07 15.41
N MET A 48 -4.92 -10.33 14.46
CA MET A 48 -5.40 -10.29 13.07
C MET A 48 -5.44 -11.67 12.43
N ARG A 49 -4.41 -12.51 12.65
CA ARG A 49 -4.39 -13.91 12.19
C ARG A 49 -5.53 -14.76 12.73
N LYS A 50 -6.11 -14.40 13.89
CA LYS A 50 -7.26 -15.12 14.46
C LYS A 50 -8.59 -14.60 13.91
N ILE A 51 -8.66 -13.30 13.62
CA ILE A 51 -9.89 -12.62 13.22
C ILE A 51 -10.14 -12.76 11.72
N PHE A 52 -9.10 -12.60 10.90
CA PHE A 52 -9.20 -12.58 9.45
C PHE A 52 -8.76 -13.92 8.86
N PRO A 53 -9.67 -14.69 8.23
CA PRO A 53 -9.36 -16.01 7.68
C PRO A 53 -8.66 -15.94 6.31
N PHE A 54 -7.97 -14.83 6.00
CA PHE A 54 -7.33 -14.60 4.71
C PHE A 54 -5.82 -14.89 4.80
N GLU A 55 -5.23 -15.32 3.68
CA GLU A 55 -3.81 -15.68 3.61
C GLU A 55 -2.85 -14.48 3.53
N LEU A 56 -3.39 -13.29 3.23
CA LEU A 56 -2.61 -12.06 3.02
C LEU A 56 -3.08 -10.95 3.95
N PHE A 57 -2.10 -10.22 4.46
CA PHE A 57 -2.25 -8.94 5.15
C PHE A 57 -1.46 -7.87 4.40
N HIS A 58 -2.05 -6.69 4.26
CA HIS A 58 -1.34 -5.53 3.74
C HIS A 58 -0.64 -4.83 4.91
N LEU A 59 0.64 -4.50 4.75
CA LEU A 59 1.44 -3.84 5.79
C LEU A 59 1.68 -2.35 5.50
N GLY A 60 1.12 -1.83 4.41
CA GLY A 60 1.35 -0.46 3.92
C GLY A 60 2.83 -0.24 3.64
N GLY A 61 3.42 0.71 4.35
CA GLY A 61 4.84 1.06 4.24
C GLY A 61 5.11 2.11 3.17
N ASP A 62 4.09 2.89 2.84
CA ASP A 62 4.07 4.06 1.98
C ASP A 62 4.33 5.36 2.76
N GLU A 63 4.74 6.38 2.01
CA GLU A 63 4.90 7.79 2.42
C GLU A 63 5.61 8.05 3.76
N VAL A 64 6.59 7.21 4.13
CA VAL A 64 7.24 7.39 5.44
C VAL A 64 8.16 8.59 5.45
N ASN A 65 7.75 9.60 6.23
CA ASN A 65 8.60 10.74 6.53
C ASN A 65 9.75 10.34 7.48
N THR A 66 10.96 10.22 6.94
CA THR A 66 12.13 9.83 7.75
C THR A 66 12.80 10.96 8.53
N ASP A 67 12.31 12.21 8.44
CA ASP A 67 12.91 13.37 9.13
C ASP A 67 12.95 13.18 10.64
N CYS A 68 11.95 12.48 11.17
CA CYS A 68 11.84 12.09 12.57
C CYS A 68 12.88 11.08 13.05
N TRP A 69 13.51 10.38 12.11
CA TRP A 69 14.55 9.39 12.36
C TRP A 69 15.94 9.92 12.02
N THR A 70 16.09 11.21 11.68
CA THR A 70 17.37 11.82 11.30
C THR A 70 18.47 11.70 12.35
N ASN A 71 18.11 11.56 13.63
CA ASN A 71 19.05 11.29 14.72
C ASN A 71 19.31 9.80 14.98
N THR A 72 18.63 8.90 14.27
CA THR A 72 18.85 7.44 14.33
C THR A 72 19.55 6.98 13.04
N SER A 73 20.85 6.72 13.12
CA SER A 73 21.72 6.38 11.97
C SER A 73 21.33 5.11 11.19
N THR A 74 20.31 4.37 11.62
CA THR A 74 19.93 3.06 11.09
C THR A 74 18.73 3.11 10.13
N VAL A 75 17.94 4.20 10.10
CA VAL A 75 16.67 4.25 9.35
C VAL A 75 16.66 5.41 8.35
N ASN A 76 17.59 5.35 7.39
CA ASN A 76 17.66 6.34 6.32
C ASN A 76 16.86 5.84 5.10
N LYS A 77 15.73 6.51 4.83
CA LYS A 77 14.87 6.40 3.64
C LYS A 77 14.00 5.14 3.60
N TRP A 78 12.73 5.28 3.95
CA TRP A 78 11.68 4.27 3.79
C TRP A 78 10.52 4.89 3.01
N GLU A 79 10.71 5.36 1.79
CA GLU A 79 9.55 5.94 1.07
C GLU A 79 8.61 4.84 0.57
N GLU A 80 9.16 3.70 0.13
CA GLU A 80 8.42 2.62 -0.51
C GLU A 80 9.17 1.28 -0.37
N THR A 81 8.57 0.28 0.27
CA THR A 81 9.28 -0.96 0.66
C THR A 81 9.99 -1.66 -0.52
N PHE A 82 9.33 -1.82 -1.67
CA PHE A 82 9.94 -2.47 -2.85
C PHE A 82 10.98 -1.59 -3.53
N ASN A 83 10.75 -0.27 -3.61
CA ASN A 83 11.68 0.63 -4.27
C ASN A 83 12.95 0.82 -3.44
N THR A 84 12.84 0.74 -2.11
CA THR A 84 13.97 0.97 -1.21
C THR A 84 14.71 -0.30 -0.80
N PHE A 85 14.02 -1.42 -0.56
CA PHE A 85 14.64 -2.66 -0.04
C PHE A 85 14.30 -3.94 -0.82
N PRO A 86 14.36 -3.96 -2.17
CA PRO A 86 13.88 -5.09 -2.95
C PRO A 86 14.62 -6.41 -2.66
N SER A 87 15.89 -6.36 -2.26
CA SER A 87 16.69 -7.55 -1.94
C SER A 87 16.45 -8.12 -0.54
N LYS A 88 15.77 -7.37 0.34
CA LYS A 88 15.47 -7.80 1.72
C LYS A 88 14.05 -8.36 1.86
N LEU A 89 13.24 -8.29 0.80
CA LEU A 89 11.88 -8.83 0.81
C LEU A 89 11.88 -10.34 0.61
N SER A 90 10.97 -11.01 1.31
CA SER A 90 10.68 -12.41 1.05
C SER A 90 10.14 -12.56 -0.38
N PRO A 91 10.57 -13.56 -1.17
CA PRO A 91 10.01 -13.82 -2.50
C PRO A 91 8.49 -14.09 -2.50
N GLN A 92 7.90 -14.37 -1.33
CA GLN A 92 6.46 -14.56 -1.17
C GLN A 92 5.67 -13.24 -1.08
N THR A 93 6.35 -12.11 -0.85
CA THR A 93 5.72 -10.79 -0.77
C THR A 93 5.01 -10.45 -2.08
N VAL A 94 3.80 -9.88 -1.97
CA VAL A 94 3.08 -9.27 -3.08
C VAL A 94 3.34 -7.78 -3.05
N VAL A 95 3.72 -7.19 -4.18
CA VAL A 95 3.95 -5.75 -4.32
C VAL A 95 2.67 -5.09 -4.80
N HIS A 96 2.19 -4.10 -4.05
CA HIS A 96 1.06 -3.26 -4.47
C HIS A 96 1.60 -1.99 -5.15
N ASN A 97 1.33 -1.82 -6.44
CA ASN A 97 1.82 -0.67 -7.21
C ASN A 97 0.80 0.47 -7.22
N TRP A 98 1.10 1.55 -6.51
CA TRP A 98 0.23 2.73 -6.46
C TRP A 98 0.84 3.99 -7.08
N LEU A 99 2.14 4.25 -6.87
CA LEU A 99 2.75 5.56 -7.16
C LEU A 99 2.69 5.97 -8.64
N GLY A 100 2.80 5.02 -9.57
CA GLY A 100 2.81 5.31 -11.00
C GLY A 100 3.07 4.09 -11.89
N PRO A 101 3.26 4.30 -13.20
CA PRO A 101 3.59 3.21 -14.11
C PRO A 101 4.99 2.64 -13.82
N GLY A 102 5.19 1.36 -14.12
CA GLY A 102 6.52 0.74 -14.15
C GLY A 102 7.00 0.03 -12.87
N VAL A 103 6.34 0.17 -11.72
CA VAL A 103 6.69 -0.65 -10.53
C VAL A 103 6.32 -2.11 -10.74
N CYS A 104 5.11 -2.41 -11.23
CA CYS A 104 4.72 -3.80 -11.52
C CYS A 104 5.69 -4.48 -12.51
N PRO A 105 6.05 -3.89 -13.67
CA PRO A 105 7.08 -4.43 -14.55
C PRO A 105 8.40 -4.75 -13.84
N LYS A 106 8.89 -3.85 -12.97
CA LYS A 106 10.12 -4.07 -12.19
C LYS A 106 9.97 -5.18 -11.15
N ALA A 107 8.81 -5.29 -10.52
CA ALA A 107 8.51 -6.31 -9.51
C ALA A 107 8.44 -7.71 -10.13
N VAL A 108 7.69 -7.87 -11.22
CA VAL A 108 7.55 -9.16 -11.91
C VAL A 108 8.86 -9.62 -12.56
N ALA A 109 9.68 -8.70 -13.07
CA ALA A 109 11.01 -9.01 -13.61
C ALA A 109 11.96 -9.55 -12.53
N LYS A 110 11.71 -9.24 -11.25
CA LYS A 110 12.43 -9.79 -10.10
C LYS A 110 11.75 -11.02 -9.49
N GLY A 111 10.66 -11.50 -10.08
CA GLY A 111 9.92 -12.69 -9.65
C GLY A 111 8.86 -12.44 -8.57
N PHE A 112 8.58 -11.19 -8.20
CA PHE A 112 7.52 -10.87 -7.25
C PHE A 112 6.14 -10.88 -7.92
N ARG A 113 5.11 -11.22 -7.15
CA ARG A 113 3.72 -11.01 -7.55
C ARG A 113 3.37 -9.52 -7.43
N CYS A 114 2.54 -9.00 -8.32
CA CYS A 114 2.10 -7.59 -8.30
C CYS A 114 0.58 -7.45 -8.34
N ILE A 115 0.06 -6.47 -7.60
CA ILE A 115 -1.29 -5.93 -7.71
C ILE A 115 -1.17 -4.51 -8.28
N PHE A 116 -1.91 -4.21 -9.35
CA PHE A 116 -1.90 -2.91 -10.00
C PHE A 116 -2.96 -1.97 -9.38
N SER A 117 -2.58 -0.77 -8.96
CA SER A 117 -3.46 0.27 -8.43
C SER A 117 -2.91 1.68 -8.70
N ASN A 118 -2.44 1.92 -9.92
CA ASN A 118 -1.78 3.17 -10.29
C ASN A 118 -2.67 4.40 -10.03
N GLN A 119 -2.22 5.30 -9.14
CA GLN A 119 -2.96 6.50 -8.73
C GLN A 119 -3.33 7.45 -9.87
N GLY A 120 -2.55 7.44 -10.96
CA GLY A 120 -2.83 8.29 -12.11
C GLY A 120 -4.12 7.89 -12.86
N VAL A 121 -4.61 6.67 -12.64
CA VAL A 121 -5.76 6.11 -13.39
C VAL A 121 -6.78 5.39 -12.51
N TRP A 122 -6.39 4.76 -11.40
CA TRP A 122 -7.23 3.86 -10.59
C TRP A 122 -7.50 4.36 -9.16
N TYR A 123 -7.17 5.62 -8.85
CA TYR A 123 -7.64 6.30 -7.64
C TYR A 123 -8.97 7.01 -7.93
N LEU A 124 -9.99 6.64 -7.18
CA LEU A 124 -11.37 7.10 -7.34
C LEU A 124 -11.57 8.45 -6.65
N ASP A 125 -10.81 8.79 -5.63
CA ASP A 125 -10.81 10.12 -5.00
C ASP A 125 -10.26 11.21 -5.93
N HIS A 126 -9.53 10.86 -7.00
CA HIS A 126 -9.17 11.77 -8.09
C HIS A 126 -10.39 12.06 -8.99
N LEU A 127 -11.24 13.00 -8.58
CA LEU A 127 -12.53 13.32 -9.21
C LEU A 127 -12.42 13.83 -10.66
N ASN A 128 -11.23 14.27 -11.08
CA ASN A 128 -10.94 14.72 -12.44
C ASN A 128 -10.62 13.57 -13.42
N VAL A 129 -10.50 12.33 -12.95
CA VAL A 129 -10.23 11.15 -13.79
C VAL A 129 -11.55 10.56 -14.27
N PRO A 130 -11.87 10.66 -15.58
CA PRO A 130 -13.12 10.15 -16.14
C PRO A 130 -13.07 8.61 -16.26
N TRP A 131 -14.23 7.97 -16.34
CA TRP A 131 -14.33 6.51 -16.31
C TRP A 131 -13.66 5.83 -17.51
N GLU A 132 -13.59 6.50 -18.66
CA GLU A 132 -12.91 6.04 -19.86
C GLU A 132 -11.41 5.83 -19.60
N VAL A 133 -10.78 6.73 -18.84
CA VAL A 133 -9.36 6.60 -18.46
C VAL A 133 -9.14 5.41 -17.52
N VAL A 134 -10.09 5.15 -16.62
CA VAL A 134 -10.06 3.97 -15.75
C VAL A 134 -10.18 2.68 -16.58
N TYR A 135 -11.07 2.69 -17.59
CA TYR A 135 -11.35 1.56 -18.47
C TYR A 135 -10.22 1.26 -19.48
N ASP A 136 -9.50 2.28 -19.93
CA ASP A 136 -8.43 2.11 -20.92
C ASP A 136 -7.07 1.76 -20.30
N ALA A 137 -6.97 1.76 -18.97
CA ALA A 137 -5.74 1.39 -18.26
C ALA A 137 -5.42 -0.10 -18.44
N ASP A 138 -4.18 -0.43 -18.84
CA ASP A 138 -3.70 -1.80 -18.96
C ASP A 138 -2.79 -2.19 -17.78
N PRO A 139 -3.23 -3.08 -16.86
CA PRO A 139 -2.41 -3.57 -15.76
C PRO A 139 -1.14 -4.30 -16.18
N LEU A 140 -1.05 -4.75 -17.44
CA LEU A 140 0.09 -5.45 -18.03
C LEU A 140 1.00 -4.53 -18.83
N GLU A 141 0.74 -3.22 -18.85
CA GLU A 141 1.55 -2.24 -19.57
C GLU A 141 3.04 -2.38 -19.19
N GLY A 142 3.89 -2.46 -20.21
CA GLY A 142 5.34 -2.60 -20.01
C GLY A 142 5.83 -4.02 -19.67
N ILE A 143 4.95 -5.03 -19.61
CA ILE A 143 5.31 -6.43 -19.35
C ILE A 143 5.21 -7.24 -20.63
N GLN A 144 6.35 -7.71 -21.16
CA GLN A 144 6.39 -8.43 -22.43
C GLN A 144 6.35 -9.95 -22.26
N LYS A 145 7.04 -10.51 -21.26
CA LYS A 145 7.16 -11.97 -21.11
C LYS A 145 5.87 -12.56 -20.54
N ALA A 146 5.36 -13.61 -21.18
CA ALA A 146 4.16 -14.31 -20.72
C ALA A 146 4.31 -14.89 -19.30
N SER A 147 5.52 -15.32 -18.91
CA SER A 147 5.81 -15.78 -17.55
C SER A 147 5.71 -14.67 -16.50
N GLU A 148 6.10 -13.44 -16.86
CA GLU A 148 6.03 -12.26 -15.99
C GLU A 148 4.59 -11.73 -15.89
N LYS A 149 3.82 -11.78 -16.99
CA LYS A 149 2.39 -11.42 -16.98
C LYS A 149 1.60 -12.23 -15.95
N LYS A 150 1.92 -13.52 -15.78
CA LYS A 150 1.28 -14.39 -14.77
C LYS A 150 1.58 -13.99 -13.32
N LEU A 151 2.57 -13.15 -13.09
CA LEU A 151 2.89 -12.63 -11.76
C LEU A 151 2.07 -11.37 -11.43
N VAL A 152 1.41 -10.75 -12.41
CA VAL A 152 0.36 -9.76 -12.14
C VAL A 152 -0.90 -10.53 -11.78
N ILE A 153 -1.29 -10.49 -10.51
CA ILE A 153 -2.36 -11.33 -9.98
C ILE A 153 -3.73 -10.63 -9.96
N GLY A 154 -3.78 -9.38 -10.41
CA GLY A 154 -4.98 -8.57 -10.48
C GLY A 154 -4.66 -7.10 -10.26
N GLY A 155 -5.66 -6.36 -9.80
CA GLY A 155 -5.48 -4.98 -9.41
C GLY A 155 -6.65 -4.47 -8.57
N GLU A 156 -6.47 -3.29 -8.01
CA GLU A 156 -7.37 -2.67 -7.04
C GLU A 156 -7.60 -1.22 -7.46
N VAL A 157 -8.85 -0.76 -7.34
CA VAL A 157 -9.16 0.67 -7.41
C VAL A 157 -9.30 1.18 -5.97
N CYS A 158 -8.63 2.28 -5.66
CA CYS A 158 -8.61 2.84 -4.31
C CYS A 158 -9.55 4.03 -4.22
N MET A 159 -10.26 4.16 -3.10
CA MET A 159 -11.04 5.34 -2.76
C MET A 159 -10.59 5.83 -1.40
N TRP A 160 -9.70 6.82 -1.37
CA TRP A 160 -9.20 7.38 -0.11
C TRP A 160 -10.25 8.26 0.58
N GLY A 161 -10.16 8.35 1.91
CA GLY A 161 -11.23 8.85 2.77
C GLY A 161 -11.12 10.31 3.17
N GLU A 162 -10.16 11.09 2.65
CA GLU A 162 -9.88 12.46 3.09
C GLU A 162 -11.09 13.39 2.89
N THR A 163 -11.82 13.20 1.80
CA THR A 163 -12.97 14.03 1.44
C THR A 163 -14.24 13.22 1.19
N ALA A 164 -14.24 11.93 1.52
CA ALA A 164 -15.35 11.03 1.24
C ALA A 164 -15.92 10.46 2.53
N ASP A 165 -17.23 10.45 2.62
CA ASP A 165 -17.96 9.87 3.74
C ASP A 165 -19.23 9.15 3.27
N THR A 166 -20.09 8.76 4.21
CA THR A 166 -21.33 8.04 3.88
C THR A 166 -22.29 8.80 2.97
N SER A 167 -22.14 10.12 2.85
CA SER A 167 -23.01 10.97 2.03
C SER A 167 -22.68 10.92 0.54
N ASP A 168 -21.42 10.64 0.17
CA ASP A 168 -20.95 10.74 -1.21
C ASP A 168 -20.17 9.51 -1.72
N VAL A 169 -19.66 8.63 -0.83
CA VAL A 169 -18.80 7.50 -1.19
C VAL A 169 -19.33 6.63 -2.34
N GLN A 170 -20.64 6.37 -2.38
CA GLN A 170 -21.25 5.56 -3.44
C GLN A 170 -21.25 6.27 -4.79
N GLN A 171 -21.49 7.58 -4.80
CA GLN A 171 -21.51 8.40 -6.02
C GLN A 171 -20.09 8.63 -6.54
N THR A 172 -19.11 8.65 -5.64
CA THR A 172 -17.70 8.78 -6.03
C THR A 172 -17.18 7.47 -6.63
N ILE A 173 -17.52 6.32 -6.05
CA ILE A 173 -17.03 5.01 -6.49
C ILE A 173 -17.66 4.58 -7.83
N TRP A 174 -18.98 4.70 -7.95
CA TRP A 174 -19.72 4.20 -9.11
C TRP A 174 -20.02 5.32 -10.11
N PRO A 175 -19.85 5.09 -11.43
CA PRO A 175 -19.60 3.79 -12.10
C PRO A 175 -18.11 3.46 -12.33
N ARG A 176 -17.16 4.30 -11.91
CA ARG A 176 -15.73 4.14 -12.25
C ARG A 176 -15.13 2.82 -11.77
N ALA A 177 -15.50 2.34 -10.59
CA ALA A 177 -15.06 1.02 -10.12
C ALA A 177 -15.55 -0.13 -11.04
N ALA A 178 -16.73 0.00 -11.65
CA ALA A 178 -17.24 -0.99 -12.60
C ALA A 178 -16.41 -1.02 -13.89
N ALA A 179 -15.89 0.14 -14.31
CA ALA A 179 -15.00 0.23 -15.47
C ALA A 179 -13.71 -0.58 -15.26
N ALA A 180 -13.06 -0.46 -14.10
CA ALA A 180 -11.89 -1.26 -13.76
C ALA A 180 -12.22 -2.76 -13.64
N ALA A 181 -13.37 -3.12 -13.05
CA ALA A 181 -13.78 -4.51 -12.92
C ALA A 181 -13.87 -5.22 -14.28
N GLY A 182 -14.36 -4.54 -15.33
CA GLY A 182 -14.41 -5.07 -16.69
C GLY A 182 -13.07 -5.56 -17.24
N LEU A 183 -11.95 -5.01 -16.75
CA LEU A 183 -10.58 -5.38 -17.17
C LEU A 183 -10.00 -6.54 -16.37
N LEU A 184 -10.45 -6.74 -15.14
CA LEU A 184 -9.93 -7.76 -14.22
C LEU A 184 -10.61 -9.13 -14.38
N HIS A 185 -11.58 -9.25 -15.29
CA HIS A 185 -12.38 -10.45 -15.53
C HIS A 185 -11.94 -11.32 -16.73
N TYR A 186 -10.71 -11.16 -17.22
CA TYR A 186 -10.17 -11.96 -18.35
C TYR A 186 -9.18 -13.04 -17.93
#